data_AF-C9RE04-F1
#
_entry.id   AF-C9RE04-F1
#
_cell.length_a   1.000
_cell.length_b   1.000
_cell.length_c   1.000
_cell.angle_alpha   90.00
_cell.angle_beta   90.00
_cell.angle_gamma   90.00
#
_symmetry.space_group_name_H-M   'P 1'
#
loop_
_entity.id
_entity.type
_entity.pdbx_description
1 polymer ?
#
loop_
_entity_poly.entity_id
_entity_poly.type
_entity_poly.pdbx_seq_one_letter_code
_entity_poly.pdbx_strand_id
1 'polypeptide(L)'
;MEKVIINSMKKVFSDEIRDIEIEINNILEKYGVKTKKELKEKISNGEIDRKEAEEDLEKIELLEKNLNRIMECLREINVKSL
;
A
#
# COMPACT_ATOMS: atom_id res chain seq x y z
N MET A 1 24.07 -13.34 15.44
CA MET A 1 24.12 -12.15 14.57
C MET A 1 23.01 -12.20 13.53
N GLU A 2 22.88 -13.26 12.74
CA GLU A 2 21.82 -13.42 11.72
C GLU A 2 20.38 -13.26 12.26
N LYS A 3 20.04 -13.90 13.39
CA LYS A 3 18.69 -13.75 13.99
C LYS A 3 18.34 -12.30 14.34
N VAL A 4 19.33 -11.51 14.77
CA VAL A 4 19.13 -10.08 15.10
C VAL A 4 18.88 -9.29 13.81
N ILE A 5 19.65 -9.56 12.75
CA ILE A 5 19.48 -8.93 11.43
C ILE A 5 18.09 -9.23 10.87
N ILE A 6 17.67 -10.51 10.89
CA ILE A 6 16.35 -10.94 10.40
C ILE A 6 15.21 -10.24 11.16
N ASN A 7 15.32 -10.15 12.49
CA ASN A 7 14.31 -9.48 13.31
C ASN A 7 14.23 -7.97 13.01
N SER A 8 15.37 -7.31 12.82
CA SER A 8 15.41 -5.90 12.43
C SER A 8 14.79 -5.68 11.05
N MET A 9 15.09 -6.53 10.07
CA MET A 9 14.48 -6.45 8.72
C MET A 9 12.96 -6.65 8.78
N LYS A 10 12.48 -7.65 9.53
CA LYS A 10 11.04 -7.88 9.73
C LYS A 10 10.34 -6.67 10.33
N LYS A 11 10.98 -6.00 11.30
CA LYS A 11 10.44 -4.78 11.90
C LYS A 11 10.35 -3.65 10.88
N VAL A 12 11.43 -3.36 10.16
CA VAL A 12 11.46 -2.31 9.13
C VAL A 12 10.39 -2.54 8.07
N PHE A 13 10.27 -3.77 7.56
CA PHE A 13 9.23 -4.09 6.57
C PHE A 13 7.82 -4.00 7.13
N SER A 14 7.62 -4.33 8.41
CA SER A 14 6.30 -4.21 9.04
C SER A 14 5.90 -2.75 9.25
N ASP A 15 6.86 -1.89 9.58
CA ASP A 15 6.63 -0.45 9.72
C ASP A 15 6.36 0.18 8.34
N GLU A 16 7.11 -0.19 7.30
CA GLU A 16 6.87 0.27 5.92
C GLU A 16 5.49 -0.16 5.38
N ILE A 17 5.06 -1.40 5.65
CA ILE A 17 3.71 -1.87 5.31
C ILE A 17 2.65 -0.96 5.96
N ARG A 18 2.81 -0.67 7.26
CA ARG A 18 1.87 0.18 7.99
C ARG A 18 1.82 1.59 7.41
N ASP A 19 2.98 2.16 7.08
CA ASP A 19 3.06 3.51 6.52
C ASP A 19 2.39 3.60 5.13
N ILE A 20 2.61 2.58 4.29
CA ILE A 20 1.93 2.45 2.99
C ILE A 20 0.41 2.33 3.17
N GLU A 21 -0.06 1.50 4.11
CA GLU A 21 -1.48 1.34 4.40
C GLU A 21 -2.13 2.64 4.86
N ILE A 22 -1.44 3.39 5.74
CA ILE A 22 -1.88 4.72 6.20
C ILE A 22 -1.97 5.68 5.03
N GLU A 23 -0.97 5.70 4.15
CA GLU A 23 -0.94 6.60 3.01
C GLU A 23 -2.07 6.32 2.02
N ILE A 24 -2.33 5.04 1.70
CA ILE A 24 -3.48 4.64 0.88
C ILE A 24 -4.79 5.09 1.52
N ASN A 25 -4.96 4.86 2.84
CA ASN A 25 -6.17 5.25 3.55
C ASN A 25 -6.39 6.77 3.54
N ASN A 26 -5.33 7.57 3.74
CA ASN A 26 -5.42 9.03 3.67
C ASN A 26 -5.90 9.52 2.29
N ILE A 27 -5.41 8.88 1.21
CA ILE A 27 -5.86 9.20 -0.15
C ILE A 27 -7.33 8.82 -0.32
N LEU A 28 -7.77 7.65 0.14
CA LEU A 28 -9.15 7.21 0.02
C LEU A 28 -10.12 8.07 0.86
N GLU A 29 -9.69 8.51 2.04
CA GLU A 29 -10.44 9.41 2.92
C GLU A 29 -10.67 10.78 2.28
N LYS A 30 -9.71 11.31 1.51
CA LYS A 30 -9.88 12.56 0.72
C LYS A 30 -11.13 12.52 -0.17
N TYR A 31 -11.48 11.33 -0.67
CA TYR A 31 -12.63 11.11 -1.57
C TYR A 31 -13.87 10.52 -0.85
N GLY A 32 -13.80 10.32 0.47
CA GLY A 32 -14.87 9.71 1.24
C GLY A 32 -15.21 8.29 0.76
N VAL A 33 -14.20 7.51 0.38
CA VAL A 33 -14.35 6.10 -0.03
C VAL A 33 -13.48 5.20 0.83
N LYS A 34 -13.74 3.89 0.79
CA LYS A 34 -12.96 2.89 1.55
C LYS A 34 -12.05 2.05 0.68
N THR A 35 -12.26 2.06 -0.63
CA THR A 35 -11.47 1.23 -1.56
C THR A 35 -11.18 1.97 -2.85
N LYS A 36 -10.06 1.61 -3.49
CA LYS A 36 -9.72 2.05 -4.85
C LYS A 36 -10.82 1.71 -5.86
N LYS A 37 -11.50 0.58 -5.68
CA LYS A 37 -12.62 0.17 -6.54
C LYS A 37 -13.78 1.18 -6.44
N GLU A 38 -14.16 1.53 -5.22
CA GLU A 38 -15.21 2.52 -4.95
C GLU A 38 -14.82 3.91 -5.51
N LEU A 39 -13.54 4.32 -5.39
CA LEU A 39 -13.04 5.53 -6.03
C LEU A 39 -13.25 5.50 -7.55
N LYS A 40 -12.86 4.39 -8.21
CA LYS A 40 -13.04 4.21 -9.65
C LYS A 40 -14.51 4.21 -10.07
N GLU A 41 -15.40 3.64 -9.25
CA GLU A 41 -16.85 3.67 -9.46
C GLU A 41 -17.40 5.09 -9.39
N LYS A 42 -17.07 5.85 -8.34
CA LYS A 42 -17.51 7.26 -8.20
C LYS A 42 -17.02 8.15 -9.34
N ILE A 43 -15.78 7.97 -9.80
CA ILE A 43 -15.26 8.67 -10.99
C ILE A 43 -16.07 8.31 -12.24
N SER A 44 -16.41 7.02 -12.40
CA SER A 44 -17.18 6.54 -13.55
C SER A 44 -18.62 7.06 -13.55
N ASN A 45 -19.20 7.27 -12.37
CA ASN A 45 -20.52 7.86 -12.18
C ASN A 45 -20.52 9.39 -12.31
N GLY A 46 -19.35 10.03 -12.41
CA GLY A 46 -19.22 11.49 -12.46
C GLY A 46 -19.38 12.19 -11.11
N GLU A 47 -19.32 11.44 -9.99
CA GLU A 47 -19.38 11.99 -8.62
C GLU A 47 -18.06 12.63 -8.19
N ILE A 48 -16.94 12.21 -8.80
CA ILE A 48 -15.59 12.73 -8.55
C ILE A 48 -14.96 13.10 -9.90
N ASP A 49 -14.32 14.27 -9.96
CA ASP A 49 -13.61 14.70 -11.15
C ASP A 49 -12.41 13.78 -11.45
N ARG A 50 -12.36 13.27 -12.68
CA ARG A 50 -11.29 12.35 -13.09
C ARG A 50 -9.91 13.00 -13.02
N LYS A 51 -9.76 14.26 -13.45
CA LYS A 51 -8.45 14.92 -13.49
C LYS A 51 -7.94 15.18 -12.08
N GLU A 52 -8.84 15.46 -11.14
CA GLU A 52 -8.50 15.61 -9.72
C GLU A 52 -8.02 14.30 -9.08
N ALA A 53 -8.58 13.16 -9.51
CA ALA A 53 -8.32 11.86 -8.90
C ALA A 53 -7.28 10.98 -9.61
N GLU A 54 -6.81 11.37 -10.80
CA GLU A 54 -5.90 10.57 -11.62
C GLU A 54 -4.54 10.37 -10.95
N GLU A 55 -3.91 11.44 -10.47
CA GLU A 55 -2.60 11.37 -9.77
C GLU A 55 -2.68 10.52 -8.50
N ASP A 56 -3.79 10.64 -7.76
CA ASP A 56 -4.02 9.87 -6.54
C ASP A 56 -4.26 8.39 -6.83
N LEU A 57 -4.93 8.06 -7.93
CA LEU A 57 -5.10 6.67 -8.39
C LEU A 57 -3.77 6.04 -8.80
N GLU A 58 -2.94 6.76 -9.55
CA GLU A 58 -1.59 6.31 -9.91
C GLU A 58 -0.72 6.10 -8.66
N LYS A 59 -0.85 6.99 -7.68
CA LYS A 59 -0.15 6.89 -6.40
C LYS A 59 -0.58 5.65 -5.62
N ILE A 60 -1.89 5.38 -5.51
CA ILE A 60 -2.40 4.14 -4.90
C ILE A 60 -1.83 2.91 -5.64
N GLU A 61 -1.79 2.92 -6.97
CA GLU A 61 -1.24 1.82 -7.77
C GLU A 61 0.24 1.56 -7.48
N LEU A 62 1.03 2.63 -7.34
CA LEU A 62 2.44 2.52 -6.96
C LEU A 62 2.61 1.96 -5.54
N LEU A 63 1.80 2.43 -4.60
CA LEU A 63 1.81 1.99 -3.19
C LEU A 63 1.43 0.51 -3.07
N GLU A 64 0.37 0.06 -3.76
CA GLU A 64 -0.04 -1.35 -3.82
C GLU A 64 1.08 -2.24 -4.40
N LYS A 65 1.77 -1.75 -5.44
CA LYS A 65 2.91 -2.47 -6.03
C LYS A 65 4.09 -2.57 -5.05
N ASN A 66 4.40 -1.51 -4.33
CA ASN A 66 5.46 -1.52 -3.32
C ASN A 66 5.11 -2.45 -2.15
N LEU A 67 3.86 -2.42 -1.69
CA LEU A 67 3.35 -3.33 -0.66
C LEU A 67 3.57 -4.79 -1.06
N ASN A 68 3.18 -5.16 -2.28
CA ASN A 68 3.37 -6.52 -2.80
C ASN A 68 4.84 -6.94 -2.79
N ARG A 69 5.77 -6.06 -3.20
CA ARG A 69 7.21 -6.35 -3.18
C ARG A 69 7.74 -6.56 -1.76
N ILE A 70 7.31 -5.75 -0.79
CA ILE A 70 7.71 -5.91 0.61
C ILE A 70 7.18 -7.23 1.17
N MET A 71 5.93 -7.58 0.86
CA MET A 71 5.33 -8.85 1.26
C MET A 71 6.06 -10.06 0.66
N GLU A 72 6.48 -9.99 -0.61
CA GLU A 72 7.31 -11.01 -1.26
C GLU A 72 8.65 -11.18 -0.53
N CYS A 73 9.35 -10.08 -0.24
CA CYS A 73 10.60 -10.11 0.52
C CYS A 73 10.41 -10.71 1.93
N LEU A 74 9.34 -10.37 2.63
CA LEU A 74 9.02 -10.94 3.94
C LEU A 74 8.77 -12.45 3.87
N ARG A 75 8.05 -12.92 2.84
CA ARG A 75 7.83 -14.36 2.62
C ARG A 75 9.15 -15.09 2.40
N GLU A 76 10.04 -14.55 1.57
CA GLU A 76 11.36 -15.14 1.36
C GLU A 76 12.20 -15.20 2.64
N ILE A 77 12.21 -14.14 3.43
CA ILE A 77 12.92 -14.11 4.72
C ILE A 77 12.36 -15.15 5.67
N ASN A 78 11.03 -15.30 5.71
CA ASN A 78 10.38 -16.30 6.57
C ASN A 78 10.75 -17.72 6.13
N VAL A 79 10.75 -18.01 4.82
CA VAL A 79 11.14 -19.33 4.27
C VAL A 79 12.62 -19.63 4.52
N LYS A 80 13.52 -18.66 4.33
CA LYS A 80 14.97 -18.82 4.55
C LYS A 80 15.36 -18.87 6.03
N SER A 81 14.45 -18.50 6.93
CA SER A 81 14.66 -18.52 8.38
C SER A 81 14.19 -19.81 9.08
N LEU A 82 13.56 -20.71 8.34
CA LEU A 82 13.17 -22.08 8.75
C LEU A 82 14.36 -23.04 8.55
#